data_AF-A0A661NXZ6-F1
#
_entry.id   AF-A0A661NXZ6-F1
#
_cell.length_a   1.000
_cell.length_b   1.000
_cell.length_c   1.000
_cell.angle_alpha   90.00
_cell.angle_beta   90.00
_cell.angle_gamma   90.00
#
_symmetry.space_group_name_H-M   'P 1'
#
loop_
_entity.id
_entity.type
_entity.pdbx_description
1 polymer ?
#
loop_
_entity_poly.entity_id
_entity_poly.type
_entity_poly.pdbx_seq_one_letter_code
_entity_poly.pdbx_strand_id
1 'polypeptide(L)'
;MSFDSSHLKQLAINDNGFVFDPRTGHTFTLNATGLAVLEALKRGEVGEQIAEKLGIDFDLDGSEDLARDVEDFVARLQEYALVVATPEGPTA
;
A
#
# COMPACT_ATOMS: atom_id res chain seq x y z
N MET A 1 11.58 -1.30 7.10
CA MET A 1 11.39 -0.56 5.83
C MET A 1 10.24 0.42 6.01
N SER A 2 10.58 1.70 6.07
CA SER A 2 9.63 2.80 6.18
C SER A 2 9.35 3.37 4.79
N PHE A 3 8.11 3.77 4.52
CA PHE A 3 7.70 4.33 3.23
C PHE A 3 7.32 5.81 3.40
N ASP A 4 7.77 6.66 2.47
CA ASP A 4 7.26 8.04 2.40
C ASP A 4 5.86 8.00 1.77
N SER A 5 4.85 8.25 2.60
CA SER A 5 3.44 8.24 2.21
C SER A 5 2.89 9.64 1.89
N SER A 6 3.76 10.63 1.73
CA SER A 6 3.37 12.03 1.45
C SER A 6 2.63 12.19 0.11
N HIS A 7 3.01 11.41 -0.91
CA HIS A 7 2.30 11.35 -2.20
C HIS A 7 0.99 10.57 -2.08
N LEU A 8 1.01 9.41 -1.41
CA LEU A 8 -0.16 8.57 -1.10
C LEU A 8 -1.31 9.35 -0.45
N LYS A 9 -0.98 10.30 0.43
CA LYS A 9 -1.96 11.18 1.09
C LYS A 9 -2.68 12.13 0.14
N GLN A 10 -2.09 12.45 -1.01
CA GLN A 10 -2.67 13.32 -2.03
C GLN A 10 -3.57 12.58 -3.04
N LEU A 11 -3.52 11.25 -3.04
CA LEU A 11 -4.38 10.44 -3.91
C LEU A 11 -5.84 10.57 -3.47
N ALA A 12 -6.69 10.88 -4.44
CA ALA A 12 -8.14 10.86 -4.26
C ALA A 12 -8.63 9.42 -4.47
N ILE A 13 -9.29 8.85 -3.45
CA ILE A 13 -9.73 7.46 -3.44
C ILE A 13 -11.21 7.42 -3.08
N ASN A 14 -11.98 6.53 -3.70
CA ASN A 14 -13.35 6.23 -3.30
C ASN A 14 -13.49 4.79 -2.75
N ASP A 15 -14.64 4.52 -2.14
CA ASP A 15 -14.96 3.21 -1.54
C ASP A 15 -14.99 2.05 -2.56
N ASN A 16 -15.09 2.36 -3.86
CA ASN A 16 -15.09 1.36 -4.94
C ASN A 16 -13.68 1.06 -5.47
N GLY A 17 -12.62 1.62 -4.87
CA GLY A 17 -11.23 1.37 -5.25
C GLY A 17 -10.75 2.21 -6.44
N PHE A 18 -11.48 3.24 -6.86
CA PHE A 18 -10.99 4.19 -7.86
C PHE A 18 -9.98 5.14 -7.21
N VAL A 19 -8.78 5.21 -7.78
CA VAL A 19 -7.69 6.07 -7.30
C VAL A 19 -7.30 7.05 -8.40
N PHE A 20 -7.31 8.33 -8.06
CA PHE A 20 -6.85 9.41 -8.94
C PHE A 20 -5.62 10.09 -8.33
N ASP A 21 -4.57 10.18 -9.13
CA ASP A 21 -3.38 10.96 -8.82
C ASP A 21 -3.50 12.37 -9.46
N PRO A 22 -3.79 13.42 -8.67
CA PRO A 22 -3.93 14.78 -9.19
C PRO A 22 -2.62 15.36 -9.75
N ARG A 23 -1.46 14.78 -9.41
CA ARG A 23 -0.16 15.29 -9.82
C ARG A 23 0.23 14.85 -11.23
N THR A 24 -0.12 13.62 -11.59
CA THR A 24 0.18 13.02 -12.91
C THR A 24 -1.04 12.98 -13.82
N GLY A 25 -2.25 13.06 -13.26
CA GLY A 25 -3.50 12.82 -13.97
C GLY A 25 -3.82 11.34 -14.16
N HIS A 26 -3.02 10.43 -13.59
CA HIS A 26 -3.23 8.99 -13.71
C HIS A 26 -4.41 8.53 -12.86
N THR A 27 -5.07 7.49 -13.36
CA THR A 27 -6.21 6.86 -12.73
C THR A 27 -5.97 5.36 -12.66
N PHE A 28 -6.23 4.78 -11.50
CA PHE A 28 -6.08 3.36 -11.22
C PHE A 28 -7.37 2.80 -10.63
N THR A 29 -7.60 1.51 -10.84
CA THR A 29 -8.69 0.77 -10.20
C THR A 29 -8.07 -0.31 -9.35
N LEU A 30 -8.39 -0.30 -8.06
CA LEU A 30 -7.98 -1.30 -7.09
C LEU A 30 -9.17 -2.22 -6.77
N ASN A 31 -8.87 -3.47 -6.48
CA ASN A 31 -9.83 -4.36 -5.84
C ASN A 31 -9.88 -4.07 -4.32
N ALA A 32 -10.77 -4.77 -3.59
CA ALA A 32 -10.94 -4.57 -2.14
C ALA A 32 -9.63 -4.79 -1.36
N THR A 33 -8.86 -5.80 -1.73
CA THR A 33 -7.57 -6.12 -1.09
C THR A 33 -6.53 -5.01 -1.31
N GLY A 34 -6.37 -4.55 -2.55
CA GLY A 34 -5.44 -3.48 -2.90
C GLY A 34 -5.84 -2.14 -2.28
N LEU A 35 -7.14 -1.88 -2.16
CA LEU A 35 -7.66 -0.72 -1.42
C LEU A 35 -7.27 -0.79 0.05
N ALA A 36 -7.46 -1.94 0.71
CA ALA A 36 -7.08 -2.14 2.11
C ALA A 36 -5.57 -1.93 2.33
N VAL A 37 -4.72 -2.49 1.46
CA VAL A 37 -3.26 -2.26 1.51
C VAL A 37 -2.93 -0.77 1.36
N LEU A 38 -3.50 -0.12 0.36
CA LEU A 38 -3.22 1.29 0.06
C LEU A 38 -3.67 2.21 1.19
N GLU A 39 -4.83 1.95 1.81
CA GLU A 39 -5.30 2.67 2.99
C GLU A 39 -4.37 2.47 4.19
N ALA A 40 -3.89 1.25 4.43
CA ALA A 40 -2.97 0.98 5.52
C ALA A 40 -1.62 1.68 5.31
N LEU A 41 -1.10 1.71 4.08
CA LEU A 41 0.09 2.49 3.72
C LEU A 41 -0.12 4.00 3.94
N LYS A 42 -1.31 4.55 3.64
CA LYS A 42 -1.64 5.96 3.94
C LYS A 42 -1.61 6.28 5.44
N ARG A 43 -1.92 5.29 6.28
CA ARG A 43 -1.86 5.38 7.75
C ARG A 43 -0.44 5.21 8.29
N GLY A 44 0.52 4.81 7.44
CA GLY A 44 1.92 4.58 7.80
C GLY A 44 2.18 3.19 8.37
N GLU A 45 1.29 2.24 8.12
CA GLU A 45 1.48 0.84 8.52
C GLU A 45 2.57 0.18 7.64
N VAL A 46 3.34 -0.75 8.23
CA VAL A 46 4.38 -1.50 7.50
C VAL A 46 3.84 -2.83 6.98
N GLY A 47 4.49 -3.40 5.95
CA GLY A 47 3.99 -4.58 5.22
C GLY A 47 3.54 -5.75 6.11
N GLU A 48 4.25 -6.01 7.20
CA GLU A 48 3.91 -7.09 8.15
C GLU A 48 2.58 -6.82 8.90
N GLN A 49 2.33 -5.57 9.31
CA GLN A 49 1.06 -5.16 9.94
C GLN A 49 -0.11 -5.21 8.95
N ILE A 50 0.16 -4.87 7.69
CA ILE A 50 -0.82 -4.91 6.61
C ILE A 50 -1.21 -6.36 6.32
N ALA A 51 -0.24 -7.26 6.25
CA ALA A 51 -0.47 -8.69 6.07
C ALA A 51 -1.29 -9.28 7.23
N GLU A 52 -0.96 -8.96 8.48
CA GLU A 52 -1.74 -9.42 9.63
C GLU A 52 -3.20 -8.96 9.57
N LYS A 53 -3.44 -7.67 9.25
CA LYS A 53 -4.79 -7.14 9.06
C LYS A 53 -5.56 -7.83 7.96
N LEU A 54 -4.93 -8.00 6.79
CA LEU A 54 -5.52 -8.72 5.66
C LEU A 54 -5.87 -10.15 6.02
N GLY A 55 -5.03 -10.82 6.82
CA GLY A 55 -5.28 -12.16 7.33
C GLY A 55 -6.59 -12.22 8.10
N ILE A 56 -6.81 -11.24 8.98
CA ILE A 56 -8.03 -11.14 9.80
C ILE A 56 -9.25 -10.71 8.96
N ASP A 57 -9.12 -9.65 8.15
CA ASP A 57 -10.23 -9.07 7.37
C ASP A 57 -10.75 -10.03 6.29
N PHE A 58 -9.89 -10.92 5.78
CA PHE A 58 -10.22 -11.87 4.70
C PHE A 58 -10.27 -13.34 5.16
N ASP A 59 -10.17 -13.62 6.46
CA ASP A 59 -10.16 -14.99 7.04
C ASP A 59 -9.06 -15.88 6.40
N LEU A 60 -7.86 -15.33 6.21
CA LEU A 60 -6.68 -15.98 5.62
C LEU A 60 -5.65 -16.38 6.68
N ASP A 61 -6.09 -16.69 7.90
CA ASP A 61 -5.24 -17.03 9.04
C ASP A 61 -4.25 -18.15 8.67
N GLY A 62 -2.94 -17.84 8.72
CA GLY A 62 -1.87 -18.80 8.42
C GLY A 62 -1.39 -18.86 6.95
N SER A 63 -1.84 -17.97 6.06
CA SER A 63 -1.27 -17.86 4.71
C SER A 63 0.16 -17.31 4.74
N GLU A 64 1.15 -18.19 4.56
CA GLU A 64 2.58 -17.86 4.50
C GLU A 64 2.92 -16.88 3.36
N ASP A 65 2.12 -16.87 2.29
CA ASP A 65 2.34 -16.02 1.12
C ASP A 65 1.85 -14.58 1.28
N LEU A 66 1.02 -14.28 2.29
CA LEU A 66 0.32 -12.99 2.38
C LEU A 66 1.28 -11.80 2.54
N ALA A 67 2.36 -11.97 3.31
CA ALA A 67 3.40 -10.95 3.45
C ALA A 67 4.10 -10.70 2.11
N ARG A 68 4.38 -11.76 1.34
CA ARG A 68 4.99 -11.66 0.01
C ARG A 68 4.06 -10.99 -1.00
N ASP A 69 2.76 -11.31 -0.96
CA ASP A 69 1.76 -10.67 -1.82
C ASP A 69 1.64 -9.17 -1.54
N VAL A 70 1.67 -8.78 -0.27
CA VAL A 70 1.72 -7.36 0.13
C VAL A 70 3.01 -6.71 -0.37
N GLU A 71 4.16 -7.36 -0.23
CA GLU A 71 5.44 -6.84 -0.74
C GLU A 71 5.44 -6.66 -2.27
N ASP A 72 4.94 -7.63 -3.05
CA ASP A 72 4.85 -7.50 -4.51
C ASP A 72 3.90 -6.35 -4.90
N PHE A 73 2.77 -6.22 -4.19
CA PHE A 73 1.85 -5.12 -4.43
C PHE A 73 2.49 -3.75 -4.14
N VAL A 74 3.24 -3.62 -3.04
CA VAL A 74 3.99 -2.38 -2.75
C VAL A 74 5.04 -2.10 -3.83
N ALA A 75 5.74 -3.14 -4.30
CA ALA A 75 6.70 -3.00 -5.40
C ALA A 75 6.02 -2.48 -6.70
N ARG A 76 4.83 -2.99 -7.04
CA ARG A 76 4.02 -2.47 -8.16
C ARG A 76 3.69 -0.98 -7.98
N LEU A 77 3.29 -0.56 -6.78
CA LEU A 77 3.00 0.85 -6.50
C LEU A 77 4.23 1.76 -6.66
N GLN A 78 5.43 1.24 -6.36
CA GLN A 78 6.69 1.94 -6.58
C GLN A 78 7.01 2.12 -8.06
N GLU A 79 6.72 1.12 -8.90
CA GLU A 79 6.89 1.23 -10.36
C GLU A 79 6.01 2.34 -10.95
N TYR A 80 4.84 2.59 -10.37
CA TYR A 80 3.96 3.71 -10.73
C TYR A 80 4.30 5.04 -10.04
N ALA A 81 5.39 5.09 -9.27
CA ALA A 81 5.83 6.25 -8.50
C ALA A 81 4.77 6.79 -7.51
N LEU A 82 3.87 5.92 -7.04
CA LEU A 82 2.83 6.25 -6.05
C LEU A 82 3.36 6.15 -4.62
N VAL A 83 4.37 5.30 -4.42
CA VAL A 83 5.05 5.06 -3.14
C VAL A 83 6.55 5.12 -3.37
N VAL A 84 7.27 5.73 -2.44
CA VAL A 84 8.73 5.70 -2.44
C VAL A 84 9.17 4.96 -1.18
N ALA A 85 9.87 3.83 -1.35
CA ALA A 85 10.62 3.25 -0.23
C ALA A 85 11.70 4.25 0.16
N THR A 86 11.62 4.76 1.37
CA THR A 86 12.73 5.51 1.93
C THR A 86 13.71 4.47 2.44
N PRO A 87 14.96 4.39 1.92
CA PRO A 87 15.97 3.67 2.66
C PRO A 87 16.04 4.35 4.01
N GLU A 88 15.83 3.60 5.08
CA GLU A 88 15.99 4.12 6.44
C GLU A 88 17.42 4.67 6.48
N GLY A 89 17.55 6.00 6.54
CA GLY A 89 18.85 6.67 6.55
C GLY A 89 19.68 6.14 7.71
N PRO A 90 21.02 6.21 7.63
CA PRO A 90 21.86 5.69 8.70
C PRO A 90 21.43 6.36 10.00
N THR A 91 21.13 5.55 11.02
CA THR A 91 21.09 6.00 12.41
C THR A 91 22.38 6.79 12.64
N ALA A 92 22.27 8.11 12.65
CA ALA A 92 23.35 9.02 13.00
C ALA A 92 23.48 9.10 14.52
#